data_AF-A0A7M7PKP9-F1
#
_entry.id   AF-A0A7M7PKP9-F1
#
_cell.length_a   1.000
_cell.length_b   1.000
_cell.length_c   1.000
_cell.angle_alpha   90.00
_cell.angle_beta   90.00
_cell.angle_gamma   90.00
#
_symmetry.space_group_name_H-M   'P 1'
#
loop_
_entity.id
_entity.type
_entity.pdbx_description
1 polymer ?
#
loop_
_entity_poly.entity_id
_entity_poly.type
_entity_poly.pdbx_seq_one_letter_code
_entity_poly.pdbx_strand_id
1 'polypeptide(L)'
;METPVKPGFRVIRGPDWTYKNQDGGKGCAGTVLRLHDERQPHFPKFSVLVQWDNGDKGLYRAGYDQCYDLRIIDTANTVCHPKVWCDGCDVDEIRGMRWRCTECYAFDLCTTCYMNDEHDLSHVFTRVLSSDKTSKGCSPKMLPRSSSPRLALKGSFAGAKVVRHPQWHKRLESDKLLGTVVRHGQTLEDKVNVRAAVEFSSGRERVDLNKIFCTLPGSGGFVYAGHLANLGDLERVNEGDNVLVTATPAELEELHKRRGLWKPDMTKTFLEKGYVLKRTNTGDFTVTFHDSQETFTMNSAALRKIHPLSLGQLVRISDDIEMVKRLQSGHGGWTAAMKQAIGTVGKVVEIDGSDIHVKIKGNHKFVFNSVNLTPERFRAPKPEYENFDEHLRGLPRAMQDPEWSIMIHAEAGDINKMERILAIHPEWGHCNVNAVPVGTDFGYCPLALAIAREHFHLVDVLVEHGADVNLPDCSGNTSLQLAVNVHFSGGQKMKEEPYMAEERHRQTAERIQTPPTYPD
;
A
#
# COMPACT_ATOMS: atom_id res chain seq x y z
N MET A 1 18.65 -5.19 2.60
CA MET A 1 19.84 -5.19 1.69
C MET A 1 20.02 -3.79 1.05
N GLU A 2 20.18 -3.61 -0.26
CA GLU A 2 19.72 -2.33 -0.85
C GLU A 2 18.20 -2.26 -0.66
N THR A 3 17.65 -1.11 -0.27
CA THR A 3 16.20 -1.00 -0.08
C THR A 3 15.47 -1.28 -1.41
N PRO A 4 14.47 -2.17 -1.45
CA PRO A 4 13.82 -2.59 -2.71
C PRO A 4 13.16 -1.44 -3.49
N VAL A 5 12.79 -0.37 -2.78
CA VAL A 5 12.27 0.88 -3.32
C VAL A 5 13.35 1.96 -3.24
N LYS A 6 13.50 2.76 -4.30
CA LYS A 6 14.45 3.88 -4.34
C LYS A 6 13.75 5.19 -4.80
N PRO A 7 14.21 6.37 -4.35
CA PRO A 7 13.76 7.66 -4.87
C PRO A 7 13.87 7.76 -6.40
N GLY A 8 12.95 8.47 -7.04
CA GLY A 8 12.90 8.62 -8.50
C GLY A 8 12.25 7.46 -9.25
N PHE A 9 11.71 6.45 -8.55
CA PHE A 9 10.76 5.50 -9.14
C PHE A 9 9.50 6.25 -9.61
N ARG A 10 9.00 5.89 -10.80
CA ARG A 10 7.73 6.41 -11.32
C ARG A 10 6.62 5.42 -11.01
N VAL A 11 5.48 5.92 -10.52
CA VAL A 11 4.37 5.11 -10.00
C VAL A 11 3.01 5.59 -10.49
N ILE A 12 2.02 4.70 -10.41
CA ILE A 12 0.57 4.98 -10.49
C ILE A 12 -0.13 4.31 -9.29
N ARG A 13 -1.42 4.58 -9.04
CA ARG A 13 -2.18 3.87 -8.00
C ARG A 13 -2.17 2.34 -8.18
N GLY A 14 -2.09 1.61 -7.07
CA GLY A 14 -2.03 0.16 -6.97
C GLY A 14 -3.40 -0.50 -6.72
N PRO A 15 -3.42 -1.82 -6.43
CA PRO A 15 -4.65 -2.57 -6.17
C PRO A 15 -5.39 -2.11 -4.90
N ASP A 16 -4.68 -1.82 -3.82
CA ASP A 16 -5.29 -1.62 -2.49
C ASP A 16 -5.68 -0.14 -2.21
N TRP A 17 -5.65 0.72 -3.23
CA TRP A 17 -5.81 2.18 -3.16
C TRP A 17 -7.21 2.62 -2.72
N THR A 18 -7.28 3.34 -1.59
CA THR A 18 -8.52 3.92 -1.03
C THR A 18 -8.63 5.45 -1.20
N TYR A 19 -7.55 6.13 -1.60
CA TYR A 19 -7.38 7.61 -1.53
C TYR A 19 -8.10 8.40 -2.64
N LYS A 20 -9.34 8.00 -2.99
CA LYS A 20 -10.23 8.64 -3.98
C LYS A 20 -9.46 8.97 -5.28
N ASN A 21 -9.17 10.25 -5.54
CA ASN A 21 -8.43 10.76 -6.71
C ASN A 21 -7.25 11.69 -6.34
N GLN A 22 -6.58 11.49 -5.20
CA GLN A 22 -5.38 12.25 -4.81
C GLN A 22 -4.22 12.16 -5.82
N ASP A 23 -4.21 11.17 -6.70
CA ASP A 23 -3.25 11.01 -7.81
C ASP A 23 -3.61 11.84 -9.06
N GLY A 24 -4.74 12.55 -9.05
CA GLY A 24 -5.33 13.18 -10.24
C GLY A 24 -6.17 12.23 -11.10
N GLY A 25 -6.47 11.01 -10.62
CA GLY A 25 -7.33 10.03 -11.28
C GLY A 25 -6.59 8.79 -11.83
N LYS A 26 -7.33 7.71 -12.07
CA LYS A 26 -6.77 6.41 -12.50
C LYS A 26 -5.91 6.54 -13.75
N GLY A 27 -4.62 6.19 -13.62
CA GLY A 27 -3.63 6.26 -14.71
C GLY A 27 -2.79 7.54 -14.70
N CYS A 28 -3.03 8.49 -13.78
CA CYS A 28 -2.14 9.61 -13.54
C CYS A 28 -0.87 9.14 -12.79
N ALA A 29 0.27 9.69 -13.19
CA ALA A 29 1.60 9.26 -12.72
C ALA A 29 2.16 10.15 -11.61
N GLY A 30 3.05 9.58 -10.80
CA GLY A 30 3.77 10.25 -9.73
C GLY A 30 5.21 9.76 -9.58
N THR A 31 5.94 10.41 -8.68
CA THR A 31 7.36 10.16 -8.40
C THR A 31 7.56 9.86 -6.91
N VAL A 32 8.18 8.73 -6.59
CA VAL A 32 8.62 8.42 -5.22
C VAL A 32 9.72 9.40 -4.81
N LEU A 33 9.45 10.24 -3.80
CA LEU A 33 10.41 11.21 -3.28
C LEU A 33 11.36 10.56 -2.26
N ARG A 34 10.81 9.78 -1.32
CA ARG A 34 11.56 9.06 -0.29
C ARG A 34 10.75 7.90 0.28
N LEU A 35 11.44 6.87 0.77
CA LEU A 35 10.91 6.00 1.81
C LEU A 35 10.66 6.83 3.09
N HIS A 36 9.67 6.45 3.88
CA HIS A 36 9.55 6.99 5.23
C HIS A 36 10.69 6.44 6.11
N ASP A 37 11.33 7.31 6.87
CA ASP A 37 12.60 7.06 7.59
C ASP A 37 12.43 7.35 9.09
N GLU A 38 13.28 6.78 9.94
CA GLU A 38 13.06 6.55 11.40
C GLU A 38 12.91 7.83 12.28
N ARG A 39 12.86 9.02 11.67
CA ARG A 39 12.94 10.33 12.36
C ARG A 39 11.60 11.00 12.65
N GLN A 40 10.47 10.45 12.20
CA GLN A 40 9.12 10.92 12.57
C GLN A 40 8.35 9.75 13.20
N PRO A 41 8.11 9.72 14.52
CA PRO A 41 7.58 8.54 15.21
C PRO A 41 6.17 8.11 14.81
N HIS A 42 5.37 9.04 14.29
CA HIS A 42 3.90 8.90 14.18
C HIS A 42 3.41 8.28 12.86
N PHE A 43 4.32 7.91 11.95
CA PHE A 43 3.94 7.31 10.66
C PHE A 43 4.60 5.94 10.45
N PRO A 44 3.86 4.95 9.94
CA PRO A 44 4.37 3.60 9.81
C PRO A 44 5.51 3.48 8.80
N LYS A 45 6.34 2.45 9.02
CA LYS A 45 7.34 2.00 8.04
C LYS A 45 6.65 1.22 6.92
N PHE A 46 7.31 1.14 5.77
CA PHE A 46 6.71 0.73 4.49
C PHE A 46 5.62 1.66 3.97
N SER A 47 5.64 2.92 4.40
CA SER A 47 4.98 3.99 3.65
C SER A 47 6.00 4.79 2.84
N VAL A 48 5.61 5.23 1.64
CA VAL A 48 6.44 6.06 0.74
C VAL A 48 5.80 7.42 0.52
N LEU A 49 6.63 8.46 0.52
CA LEU A 49 6.19 9.80 0.13
C LEU A 49 6.25 9.92 -1.39
N VAL A 50 5.09 10.06 -2.03
CA VAL A 50 4.95 10.31 -3.47
C VAL A 50 4.59 11.77 -3.70
N GLN A 51 5.15 12.37 -4.75
CA GLN A 51 4.62 13.57 -5.38
C GLN A 51 4.00 13.17 -6.73
N TRP A 52 2.70 13.40 -6.88
CA TRP A 52 1.97 13.21 -8.12
C TRP A 52 2.33 14.29 -9.13
N ASP A 53 2.15 14.00 -10.42
CA ASP A 53 2.55 14.94 -11.48
C ASP A 53 1.77 16.26 -11.40
N ASN A 54 0.52 16.27 -10.93
CA ASN A 54 -0.26 17.49 -10.69
C ASN A 54 0.32 18.39 -9.57
N GLY A 55 1.22 17.86 -8.73
CA GLY A 55 1.88 18.53 -7.62
C GLY A 55 1.46 18.06 -6.23
N ASP A 56 0.37 17.29 -6.13
CA ASP A 56 -0.13 16.75 -4.86
C ASP A 56 0.87 15.78 -4.23
N LYS A 57 0.86 15.70 -2.89
CA LYS A 57 1.80 14.89 -2.11
C LYS A 57 1.04 14.08 -1.08
N GLY A 58 1.36 12.79 -1.01
CA GLY A 58 0.75 11.87 -0.06
C GLY A 58 1.70 10.76 0.38
N LEU A 59 1.37 10.18 1.52
CA LEU A 59 2.07 9.06 2.13
C LEU A 59 1.25 7.79 1.91
N TYR A 60 1.81 6.81 1.20
CA TYR A 60 1.06 5.65 0.69
C TYR A 60 1.73 4.32 1.08
N ARG A 61 0.93 3.28 1.32
CA ARG A 61 1.39 1.95 1.77
C ARG A 61 2.08 1.22 0.62
N ALA A 62 3.29 0.75 0.90
CA ALA A 62 4.17 -0.01 0.01
C ALA A 62 4.62 -1.30 0.72
N GLY A 63 3.64 -2.07 1.20
CA GLY A 63 3.83 -3.25 2.08
C GLY A 63 3.34 -3.05 3.51
N TYR A 64 2.98 -1.82 3.91
CA TYR A 64 2.35 -1.62 5.22
C TYR A 64 0.99 -2.33 5.31
N ASP A 65 0.80 -3.08 6.39
CA ASP A 65 -0.29 -4.04 6.60
C ASP A 65 -0.59 -4.98 5.41
N GLN A 66 0.46 -5.34 4.67
CA GLN A 66 0.36 -6.14 3.44
C GLN A 66 -0.51 -5.49 2.34
N CYS A 67 -0.68 -4.17 2.37
CA CYS A 67 -1.33 -3.37 1.34
C CYS A 67 -0.31 -2.64 0.45
N TYR A 68 -0.68 -2.53 -0.83
CA TYR A 68 0.12 -1.95 -1.89
C TYR A 68 -0.72 -0.91 -2.65
N ASP A 69 -0.62 0.33 -2.22
CA ASP A 69 -1.35 1.47 -2.79
C ASP A 69 -0.76 1.96 -4.12
N LEU A 70 0.36 1.38 -4.58
CA LEU A 70 1.14 1.88 -5.71
C LEU A 70 1.65 0.74 -6.60
N ARG A 71 1.67 0.99 -7.91
CA ARG A 71 2.30 0.16 -8.94
C ARG A 71 3.42 0.93 -9.64
N ILE A 72 4.53 0.27 -9.90
CA ILE A 72 5.73 0.82 -10.54
C ILE A 72 5.57 0.84 -12.06
N ILE A 73 5.69 2.00 -12.69
CA ILE A 73 5.73 2.15 -14.16
C ILE A 73 7.16 2.28 -14.72
N ASP A 74 8.11 2.84 -13.97
CA ASP A 74 9.52 2.90 -14.40
C ASP A 74 10.53 2.83 -13.24
N THR A 75 11.62 2.09 -13.49
CA THR A 75 12.81 1.89 -12.63
C THR A 75 14.14 2.15 -13.37
N ALA A 76 14.12 2.67 -14.61
CA ALA A 76 15.29 2.87 -15.47
C ALA A 76 16.38 3.81 -14.93
N ASN A 77 16.08 4.51 -13.83
CA ASN A 77 17.01 5.35 -13.09
C ASN A 77 17.92 4.56 -12.13
N THR A 78 17.60 3.29 -11.86
CA THR A 78 18.33 2.45 -10.87
C THR A 78 18.55 1.01 -11.30
N VAL A 79 17.70 0.45 -12.19
CA VAL A 79 17.83 -0.91 -12.71
C VAL A 79 18.36 -0.87 -14.14
N CYS A 80 19.42 -1.63 -14.41
CA CYS A 80 19.96 -1.86 -15.75
C CYS A 80 20.29 -3.34 -15.91
N HIS A 81 19.99 -3.90 -17.08
CA HIS A 81 20.36 -5.25 -17.48
C HIS A 81 21.49 -5.17 -18.52
N PRO A 82 22.77 -5.07 -18.11
CA PRO A 82 23.87 -4.91 -19.05
C PRO A 82 24.04 -6.16 -19.92
N LYS A 83 24.35 -5.94 -21.22
CA LYS A 83 24.46 -6.99 -22.25
C LYS A 83 23.14 -7.76 -22.45
N VAL A 84 22.04 -7.02 -22.51
CA VAL A 84 20.69 -7.53 -22.77
C VAL A 84 20.01 -6.50 -23.65
N TRP A 85 19.87 -6.84 -24.93
CA TRP A 85 19.20 -5.97 -25.87
C TRP A 85 17.67 -6.06 -25.77
N CYS A 86 16.98 -5.13 -26.42
CA CYS A 86 15.53 -5.17 -26.65
C CYS A 86 15.24 -5.58 -28.10
N ASP A 87 14.72 -6.78 -28.35
CA ASP A 87 14.43 -7.29 -29.71
C ASP A 87 13.28 -6.53 -30.43
N GLY A 88 12.72 -5.47 -29.81
CA GLY A 88 11.71 -4.58 -30.39
C GLY A 88 12.16 -3.12 -30.57
N CYS A 89 13.39 -2.75 -30.20
CA CYS A 89 13.94 -1.42 -30.52
C CYS A 89 15.49 -1.35 -30.58
N ASP A 90 16.18 -2.49 -30.60
CA ASP A 90 17.62 -2.66 -30.78
C ASP A 90 18.55 -1.91 -29.79
N VAL A 91 18.01 -1.35 -28.70
CA VAL A 91 18.84 -0.83 -27.60
C VAL A 91 19.62 -1.96 -26.95
N ASP A 92 20.90 -1.75 -26.66
CA ASP A 92 21.90 -2.74 -26.23
C ASP A 92 21.86 -3.07 -24.72
N GLU A 93 21.32 -2.15 -23.93
CA GLU A 93 21.04 -2.29 -22.49
C GLU A 93 19.58 -2.00 -22.16
N ILE A 94 18.78 -3.03 -21.84
CA ILE A 94 17.46 -2.81 -21.24
C ILE A 94 17.63 -2.15 -19.87
N ARG A 95 17.12 -0.91 -19.76
CA ARG A 95 17.01 -0.15 -18.51
C ARG A 95 15.59 -0.24 -17.97
N GLY A 96 15.48 -0.29 -16.65
CA GLY A 96 14.21 -0.46 -15.95
C GLY A 96 13.76 -1.91 -15.90
N MET A 97 12.46 -2.15 -16.05
CA MET A 97 11.90 -3.50 -16.06
C MET A 97 12.18 -4.20 -17.40
N ARG A 98 12.65 -5.44 -17.33
CA ARG A 98 12.85 -6.33 -18.49
C ARG A 98 11.69 -7.32 -18.59
N TRP A 99 11.23 -7.56 -19.81
CA TRP A 99 10.09 -8.42 -20.12
C TRP A 99 10.56 -9.53 -21.07
N ARG A 100 10.75 -10.75 -20.56
CA ARG A 100 11.20 -11.89 -21.38
C ARG A 100 10.02 -12.73 -21.86
N CYS A 101 9.93 -13.01 -23.16
CA CYS A 101 8.95 -13.96 -23.70
C CYS A 101 9.21 -15.37 -23.13
N THR A 102 8.16 -16.13 -22.81
CA THR A 102 8.31 -17.52 -22.31
C THR A 102 8.20 -18.59 -23.40
N GLU A 103 7.84 -18.19 -24.63
CA GLU A 103 7.64 -19.08 -25.78
C GLU A 103 8.75 -18.93 -26.84
N CYS A 104 9.27 -17.72 -27.05
CA CYS A 104 10.37 -17.48 -27.98
C CYS A 104 11.76 -17.61 -27.31
N TYR A 105 12.71 -18.21 -28.02
CA TYR A 105 14.09 -18.35 -27.56
C TYR A 105 14.78 -16.97 -27.46
N ALA A 106 15.30 -16.66 -26.27
CA ALA A 106 16.11 -15.47 -25.97
C ALA A 106 15.49 -14.10 -26.33
N PHE A 107 14.15 -14.02 -26.47
CA PHE A 107 13.45 -12.79 -26.84
C PHE A 107 13.07 -11.94 -25.61
N ASP A 108 13.52 -10.69 -25.58
CA ASP A 108 13.43 -9.76 -24.46
C ASP A 108 13.01 -8.34 -24.91
N LEU A 109 12.08 -7.72 -24.19
CA LEU A 109 11.60 -6.35 -24.43
C LEU A 109 11.88 -5.41 -23.25
N CYS A 110 12.14 -4.15 -23.56
CA CYS A 110 12.07 -3.05 -22.59
C CYS A 110 10.60 -2.67 -22.32
N THR A 111 10.33 -1.97 -21.21
CA THR A 111 8.96 -1.54 -20.85
C THR A 111 8.28 -0.74 -21.97
N THR A 112 9.00 0.11 -22.71
CA THR A 112 8.40 0.91 -23.79
C THR A 112 7.82 0.02 -24.90
N CYS A 113 8.60 -0.94 -25.42
CA CYS A 113 8.12 -1.88 -26.43
C CYS A 113 7.02 -2.79 -25.88
N TYR A 114 7.18 -3.32 -24.67
CA TYR A 114 6.19 -4.21 -24.06
C TYR A 114 4.80 -3.59 -23.91
N MET A 115 4.74 -2.30 -23.55
CA MET A 115 3.50 -1.53 -23.34
C MET A 115 2.93 -0.90 -24.63
N ASN A 116 3.75 -0.79 -25.68
CA ASN A 116 3.37 -0.33 -27.03
C ASN A 116 2.93 -1.48 -27.96
N ASP A 117 2.65 -2.67 -27.40
CA ASP A 117 2.11 -3.83 -28.11
C ASP A 117 3.11 -4.48 -29.11
N GLU A 118 4.42 -4.25 -28.95
CA GLU A 118 5.46 -4.91 -29.75
C GLU A 118 5.56 -6.41 -29.46
N HIS A 119 5.87 -7.24 -30.47
CA HIS A 119 5.82 -8.72 -30.42
C HIS A 119 4.41 -9.28 -30.18
N ASP A 120 4.21 -10.58 -30.44
CA ASP A 120 2.92 -11.26 -30.29
C ASP A 120 2.27 -10.98 -28.91
N LEU A 121 0.98 -10.66 -28.94
CA LEU A 121 0.19 -10.29 -27.76
C LEU A 121 -0.40 -11.50 -27.04
N SER A 122 -0.50 -12.65 -27.72
CA SER A 122 -0.95 -13.91 -27.13
C SER A 122 0.16 -14.61 -26.32
N HIS A 123 1.43 -14.36 -26.66
CA HIS A 123 2.58 -14.89 -25.92
C HIS A 123 2.64 -14.36 -24.48
N VAL A 124 2.97 -15.26 -23.55
CA VAL A 124 3.15 -15.01 -22.12
C VAL A 124 4.59 -14.53 -21.86
N PHE A 125 4.71 -13.42 -21.13
CA PHE A 125 5.98 -12.83 -20.72
C PHE A 125 6.26 -13.03 -19.23
N THR A 126 7.55 -12.98 -18.86
CA THR A 126 8.01 -12.93 -17.48
C THR A 126 8.62 -11.57 -17.16
N ARG A 127 8.21 -11.00 -16.03
CA ARG A 127 8.72 -9.70 -15.55
C ARG A 127 10.01 -9.90 -14.75
N VAL A 128 11.04 -9.12 -15.04
CA VAL A 128 12.34 -9.14 -14.36
C VAL A 128 12.66 -7.75 -13.81
N LEU A 129 12.96 -7.68 -12.51
CA LEU A 129 13.12 -6.41 -11.77
C LEU A 129 14.54 -6.18 -11.20
N SER A 130 15.39 -7.20 -11.21
CA SER A 130 16.83 -7.10 -10.86
C SER A 130 17.70 -7.77 -11.92
N SER A 131 18.93 -7.30 -12.08
CA SER A 131 19.96 -7.90 -12.93
C SER A 131 20.58 -9.18 -12.36
N ASP A 132 20.26 -9.55 -11.11
CA ASP A 132 20.85 -10.69 -10.41
C ASP A 132 20.60 -12.04 -11.09
N LYS A 133 21.69 -12.79 -11.29
CA LYS A 133 21.70 -14.08 -11.99
C LYS A 133 21.05 -15.23 -11.19
N THR A 134 20.75 -15.00 -9.91
CA THR A 134 19.99 -15.90 -9.01
C THR A 134 18.48 -15.88 -9.28
N SER A 135 18.00 -15.08 -10.23
CA SER A 135 16.60 -15.03 -10.68
C SER A 135 16.16 -16.19 -11.58
N LYS A 136 17.06 -17.12 -11.95
CA LYS A 136 16.75 -18.25 -12.85
C LYS A 136 15.56 -19.08 -12.37
N GLY A 137 14.44 -18.99 -13.10
CA GLY A 137 13.30 -19.90 -13.01
C GLY A 137 12.08 -19.42 -12.21
N CYS A 138 12.11 -18.24 -11.57
CA CYS A 138 11.00 -17.81 -10.69
C CYS A 138 10.57 -16.35 -10.84
N SER A 139 10.66 -15.78 -12.04
CA SER A 139 9.92 -14.55 -12.39
C SER A 139 8.43 -14.84 -12.58
N PRO A 140 7.51 -13.94 -12.17
CA PRO A 140 6.08 -14.12 -12.38
C PRO A 140 5.72 -14.05 -13.88
N LYS A 141 4.83 -14.93 -14.33
CA LYS A 141 4.31 -15.00 -15.70
C LYS A 141 3.08 -14.10 -15.85
N MET A 142 3.16 -13.10 -16.70
CA MET A 142 2.06 -12.16 -16.96
C MET A 142 0.91 -12.81 -17.73
N LEU A 143 -0.29 -12.24 -17.62
CA LEU A 143 -1.38 -12.50 -18.58
C LEU A 143 -0.91 -12.21 -20.02
N PRO A 144 -1.45 -12.90 -21.04
CA PRO A 144 -1.36 -12.47 -22.43
C PRO A 144 -1.84 -11.01 -22.59
N ARG A 145 -1.06 -10.21 -23.31
CA ARG A 145 -1.38 -8.82 -23.62
C ARG A 145 -2.63 -8.67 -24.50
N SER A 146 -2.97 -9.71 -25.27
CA SER A 146 -4.17 -9.79 -26.13
C SER A 146 -5.49 -9.64 -25.40
N SER A 147 -5.49 -9.95 -24.10
CA SER A 147 -6.68 -10.08 -23.25
C SER A 147 -6.53 -9.33 -21.92
N SER A 148 -5.46 -8.54 -21.78
CA SER A 148 -5.19 -7.73 -20.60
C SER A 148 -5.71 -6.30 -20.78
N PRO A 149 -6.37 -5.69 -19.78
CA PRO A 149 -6.88 -4.33 -19.90
C PRO A 149 -5.74 -3.29 -19.96
N ARG A 150 -5.76 -2.46 -21.00
CA ARG A 150 -4.85 -1.31 -21.15
C ARG A 150 -5.38 -0.10 -20.38
N LEU A 151 -4.54 0.54 -19.57
CA LEU A 151 -4.82 1.78 -18.86
C LEU A 151 -4.10 2.94 -19.55
N ALA A 152 -4.81 4.00 -19.92
CA ALA A 152 -4.22 5.21 -20.47
C ALA A 152 -3.37 5.93 -19.40
N LEU A 153 -2.10 6.17 -19.71
CA LEU A 153 -1.12 6.79 -18.82
C LEU A 153 -1.10 8.32 -19.00
N LYS A 154 -1.16 9.08 -17.90
CA LYS A 154 -1.36 10.54 -17.92
C LYS A 154 -0.45 11.26 -16.92
N GLY A 155 -0.10 12.51 -17.20
CA GLY A 155 0.73 13.34 -16.32
C GLY A 155 1.75 14.16 -17.11
N SER A 156 2.96 14.31 -16.58
CA SER A 156 4.09 15.05 -17.14
C SER A 156 4.78 14.34 -18.32
N PHE A 157 3.99 13.81 -19.25
CA PHE A 157 4.43 13.15 -20.48
C PHE A 157 4.37 14.10 -21.69
N ALA A 158 4.79 13.64 -22.86
CA ALA A 158 4.81 14.45 -24.08
C ALA A 158 3.47 15.17 -24.35
N GLY A 159 3.53 16.48 -24.60
CA GLY A 159 2.39 17.36 -24.80
C GLY A 159 1.82 18.00 -23.53
N ALA A 160 2.23 17.54 -22.34
CA ALA A 160 1.76 18.10 -21.07
C ALA A 160 2.09 19.59 -20.93
N LYS A 161 1.20 20.36 -20.31
CA LYS A 161 1.49 21.71 -19.84
C LYS A 161 1.91 21.63 -18.39
N VAL A 162 3.05 22.26 -18.08
CA VAL A 162 3.69 22.19 -16.76
C VAL A 162 4.09 23.58 -16.29
N VAL A 163 4.08 23.79 -14.98
CA VAL A 163 4.63 24.99 -14.32
C VAL A 163 5.75 24.61 -13.36
N ARG A 164 6.70 25.52 -13.13
CA ARG A 164 7.78 25.30 -12.15
C ARG A 164 7.24 25.38 -10.72
N HIS A 165 7.66 24.46 -9.85
CA HIS A 165 7.25 24.40 -8.45
C HIS A 165 7.73 25.66 -7.69
N PRO A 166 6.84 26.48 -7.08
CA PRO A 166 7.19 27.82 -6.59
C PRO A 166 8.33 27.90 -5.57
N GLN A 167 8.47 26.91 -4.69
CA GLN A 167 9.56 26.86 -3.70
C GLN A 167 10.96 26.80 -4.34
N TRP A 168 11.08 26.32 -5.58
CA TRP A 168 12.33 26.18 -6.31
C TRP A 168 12.64 27.36 -7.25
N HIS A 169 11.67 28.25 -7.52
CA HIS A 169 11.84 29.41 -8.41
C HIS A 169 11.20 30.69 -7.82
N LYS A 170 12.01 31.52 -7.17
CA LYS A 170 11.53 32.71 -6.40
C LYS A 170 11.37 34.01 -7.20
N ARG A 171 11.75 34.08 -8.49
CA ARG A 171 11.78 35.33 -9.29
C ARG A 171 11.60 35.10 -10.80
N LEU A 172 10.37 34.86 -11.28
CA LEU A 172 10.01 34.87 -12.71
C LEU A 172 8.57 35.37 -12.88
N GLU A 173 8.28 35.98 -14.02
CA GLU A 173 6.91 36.33 -14.46
C GLU A 173 6.11 35.08 -14.86
N SER A 174 4.77 35.16 -14.85
CA SER A 174 3.85 34.05 -15.15
C SER A 174 4.23 33.25 -16.40
N ASP A 175 4.53 33.98 -17.48
CA ASP A 175 4.72 33.42 -18.81
C ASP A 175 6.09 32.74 -18.97
N LYS A 176 6.97 32.91 -17.98
CA LYS A 176 8.27 32.24 -17.82
C LYS A 176 8.21 31.03 -16.87
N LEU A 177 7.06 30.78 -16.24
CA LEU A 177 6.81 29.60 -15.42
C LEU A 177 6.17 28.45 -16.23
N LEU A 178 5.35 28.76 -17.24
CA LEU A 178 4.67 27.78 -18.09
C LEU A 178 5.63 27.18 -19.13
N GLY A 179 5.61 25.85 -19.25
CA GLY A 179 6.33 25.10 -20.26
C GLY A 179 5.50 23.96 -20.84
N THR A 180 5.98 23.39 -21.96
CA THR A 180 5.39 22.19 -22.59
C THR A 180 6.39 21.05 -22.55
N VAL A 181 6.00 19.89 -22.01
CA VAL A 181 6.83 18.68 -22.04
C VAL A 181 6.96 18.18 -23.48
N VAL A 182 8.19 18.10 -23.98
CA VAL A 182 8.48 17.73 -25.36
C VAL A 182 8.89 16.26 -25.47
N ARG A 183 8.44 15.58 -26.53
CA ARG A 183 8.85 14.20 -26.83
C ARG A 183 10.33 14.20 -27.22
N HIS A 184 11.14 13.39 -26.55
CA HIS A 184 12.40 12.88 -27.10
C HIS A 184 12.16 11.44 -27.59
N GLY A 185 12.74 11.11 -28.75
CA GLY A 185 13.08 9.72 -29.05
C GLY A 185 14.30 9.30 -28.21
N GLN A 186 14.43 8.01 -27.92
CA GLN A 186 15.55 7.49 -27.13
C GLN A 186 16.86 7.66 -27.92
N THR A 187 17.74 8.58 -27.49
CA THR A 187 19.15 8.56 -27.91
C THR A 187 20.00 7.93 -26.81
N LEU A 188 21.14 7.31 -27.15
CA LEU A 188 22.01 6.65 -26.16
C LEU A 188 22.59 7.62 -25.11
N GLU A 189 22.43 8.93 -25.29
CA GLU A 189 22.87 9.97 -24.36
C GLU A 189 21.79 10.42 -23.36
N ASP A 190 20.51 10.06 -23.57
CA ASP A 190 19.33 10.46 -22.78
C ASP A 190 19.24 9.81 -21.38
N LYS A 191 20.36 9.71 -20.67
CA LYS A 191 20.46 9.03 -19.38
C LYS A 191 19.68 9.81 -18.30
N VAL A 192 18.87 9.07 -17.53
CA VAL A 192 17.98 9.50 -16.43
C VAL A 192 16.57 10.00 -16.86
N ASN A 193 15.59 9.10 -16.72
CA ASN A 193 14.15 9.30 -16.95
C ASN A 193 13.42 10.10 -15.85
N VAL A 194 14.06 10.44 -14.71
CA VAL A 194 13.44 11.36 -13.71
C VAL A 194 13.31 12.80 -14.25
N ARG A 195 13.82 13.10 -15.45
CA ARG A 195 13.82 14.44 -16.04
C ARG A 195 12.94 14.53 -17.28
N ALA A 196 11.96 15.42 -17.25
CA ALA A 196 11.27 15.86 -18.44
C ALA A 196 12.16 16.85 -19.21
N ALA A 197 12.21 16.72 -20.54
CA ALA A 197 12.59 17.85 -21.38
C ALA A 197 11.37 18.76 -21.53
N VAL A 198 11.53 20.04 -21.23
CA VAL A 198 10.45 21.02 -21.20
C VAL A 198 10.86 22.24 -22.01
N GLU A 199 10.00 22.63 -22.95
CA GLU A 199 10.13 23.87 -23.71
C GLU A 199 9.43 24.98 -22.93
N PHE A 200 10.20 25.90 -22.35
CA PHE A 200 9.69 27.13 -21.71
C PHE A 200 9.83 28.31 -22.68
N SER A 201 9.22 29.45 -22.36
CA SER A 201 9.48 30.72 -23.08
C SER A 201 10.92 31.22 -22.97
N SER A 202 11.70 30.70 -22.01
CA SER A 202 13.15 30.87 -21.90
C SER A 202 13.98 29.88 -22.73
N GLY A 203 13.34 28.94 -23.42
CA GLY A 203 13.97 27.85 -24.17
C GLY A 203 13.86 26.47 -23.49
N ARG A 204 14.53 25.48 -24.08
CA ARG A 204 14.47 24.07 -23.70
C ARG A 204 15.38 23.72 -22.53
N GLU A 205 14.82 23.13 -21.47
CA GLU A 205 15.54 22.66 -20.29
C GLU A 205 15.22 21.20 -19.96
N ARG A 206 16.13 20.49 -19.27
CA ARG A 206 15.83 19.20 -18.62
C ARG A 206 15.56 19.44 -17.13
N VAL A 207 14.33 19.23 -16.69
CA VAL A 207 13.90 19.51 -15.32
C VAL A 207 13.45 18.24 -14.61
N ASP A 208 13.89 18.04 -13.37
CA ASP A 208 13.44 16.91 -12.55
C ASP A 208 11.91 16.96 -12.37
N LEU A 209 11.23 15.83 -12.54
CA LEU A 209 9.76 15.73 -12.52
C LEU A 209 9.14 16.20 -11.19
N ASN A 210 9.89 16.18 -10.08
CA ASN A 210 9.44 16.70 -8.78
C ASN A 210 9.59 18.23 -8.63
N LYS A 211 10.24 18.93 -9.57
CA LYS A 211 10.39 20.39 -9.59
C LYS A 211 9.40 21.09 -10.53
N ILE A 212 8.52 20.34 -11.18
CA ILE A 212 7.43 20.84 -12.01
C ILE A 212 6.08 20.26 -11.56
N PHE A 213 5.00 20.95 -11.88
CA PHE A 213 3.62 20.54 -11.66
C PHE A 213 2.86 20.56 -12.99
N CYS A 214 2.12 19.51 -13.29
CA CYS A 214 1.36 19.30 -14.51
C CYS A 214 -0.02 19.95 -14.41
N THR A 215 -0.22 21.07 -15.11
CA THR A 215 -1.49 21.79 -15.18
C THR A 215 -2.44 21.24 -16.25
N LEU A 216 -1.91 20.59 -17.29
CA LEU A 216 -2.70 19.85 -18.27
C LEU A 216 -1.98 18.54 -18.64
N PRO A 217 -2.54 17.36 -18.30
CA PRO A 217 -1.90 16.07 -18.56
C PRO A 217 -1.59 15.79 -20.03
N GLY A 218 -0.33 15.45 -20.31
CA GLY A 218 0.09 14.83 -21.56
C GLY A 218 -0.17 13.33 -21.55
N SER A 219 -0.11 12.70 -22.73
CA SER A 219 -0.28 11.26 -22.88
C SER A 219 1.05 10.53 -22.73
N GLY A 220 1.12 9.61 -21.77
CA GLY A 220 2.20 8.64 -21.60
C GLY A 220 2.00 7.37 -22.43
N GLY A 221 1.01 7.33 -23.33
CA GLY A 221 0.58 6.12 -24.01
C GLY A 221 -0.34 5.26 -23.13
N PHE A 222 -0.13 3.96 -23.14
CA PHE A 222 -0.91 2.99 -22.35
C PHE A 222 0.03 2.09 -21.54
N VAL A 223 -0.49 1.52 -20.45
CA VAL A 223 0.19 0.47 -19.68
C VAL A 223 -0.77 -0.67 -19.34
N TYR A 224 -0.25 -1.90 -19.35
CA TYR A 224 -0.93 -3.06 -18.80
C TYR A 224 -0.84 -3.03 -17.28
N ALA A 225 -1.75 -2.31 -16.63
CA ALA A 225 -1.66 -1.99 -15.20
C ALA A 225 -1.52 -3.25 -14.32
N GLY A 226 -2.25 -4.32 -14.63
CA GLY A 226 -2.16 -5.62 -13.95
C GLY A 226 -0.76 -6.25 -14.00
N HIS A 227 0.00 -6.01 -15.07
CA HIS A 227 1.35 -6.56 -15.28
C HIS A 227 2.44 -5.79 -14.53
N LEU A 228 2.16 -4.57 -14.06
CA LEU A 228 3.12 -3.77 -13.30
C LEU A 228 3.44 -4.40 -11.94
N ALA A 229 4.62 -4.10 -11.40
CA ALA A 229 4.99 -4.51 -10.05
C ALA A 229 4.26 -3.63 -9.02
N ASN A 230 3.64 -4.23 -8.02
CA ASN A 230 3.21 -3.51 -6.81
C ASN A 230 4.46 -3.03 -6.05
N LEU A 231 4.43 -1.80 -5.52
CA LEU A 231 5.60 -1.19 -4.87
C LEU A 231 5.81 -1.79 -3.46
N GLY A 232 6.90 -2.54 -3.26
CA GLY A 232 7.19 -3.27 -2.01
C GLY A 232 6.80 -4.75 -2.03
N ASP A 233 6.00 -5.17 -3.01
CA ASP A 233 5.58 -6.56 -3.25
C ASP A 233 6.64 -7.30 -4.09
N LEU A 234 7.82 -7.48 -3.48
CA LEU A 234 9.05 -7.87 -4.19
C LEU A 234 9.60 -9.23 -3.75
N GLU A 235 8.93 -9.88 -2.80
CA GLU A 235 9.07 -11.31 -2.54
C GLU A 235 8.55 -12.15 -3.72
N ARG A 236 9.03 -13.39 -3.83
CA ARG A 236 8.50 -14.38 -4.78
C ARG A 236 7.56 -15.32 -4.03
N VAL A 237 6.53 -15.81 -4.71
CA VAL A 237 5.72 -16.95 -4.24
C VAL A 237 6.52 -18.24 -4.43
N ASN A 238 6.58 -19.09 -3.40
CA ASN A 238 7.26 -20.38 -3.37
C ASN A 238 6.35 -21.47 -2.79
N GLU A 239 6.83 -22.72 -2.77
CA GLU A 239 6.17 -23.81 -2.05
C GLU A 239 6.19 -23.53 -0.53
N GLY A 240 5.03 -23.71 0.13
CA GLY A 240 4.84 -23.42 1.54
C GLY A 240 4.45 -21.97 1.88
N ASP A 241 4.39 -21.05 0.91
CA ASP A 241 3.94 -19.68 1.14
C ASP A 241 2.41 -19.57 1.26
N ASN A 242 1.94 -18.62 2.08
CA ASN A 242 0.56 -18.16 2.03
C ASN A 242 0.38 -17.14 0.90
N VAL A 243 -0.79 -17.12 0.26
CA VAL A 243 -1.09 -16.27 -0.90
C VAL A 243 -2.51 -15.71 -0.85
N LEU A 244 -2.68 -14.53 -1.45
CA LEU A 244 -3.95 -13.87 -1.75
C LEU A 244 -4.17 -13.91 -3.25
N VAL A 245 -5.39 -14.21 -3.72
CA VAL A 245 -5.70 -14.11 -5.15
C VAL A 245 -6.10 -12.68 -5.51
N THR A 246 -5.28 -12.03 -6.34
CA THR A 246 -5.50 -10.63 -6.76
C THR A 246 -5.97 -10.46 -8.20
N ALA A 247 -5.96 -11.53 -9.01
CA ALA A 247 -6.55 -11.51 -10.35
C ALA A 247 -8.08 -11.56 -10.26
N THR A 248 -8.76 -10.69 -11.00
CA THR A 248 -10.23 -10.67 -11.08
C THR A 248 -10.80 -11.94 -11.72
N PRO A 249 -12.09 -12.27 -11.55
CA PRO A 249 -12.69 -13.47 -12.13
C PRO A 249 -12.47 -13.65 -13.65
N ALA A 250 -12.47 -12.56 -14.43
CA ALA A 250 -12.20 -12.61 -15.88
C ALA A 250 -10.71 -12.84 -16.20
N GLU A 251 -9.80 -12.27 -15.41
CA GLU A 251 -8.36 -12.52 -15.51
C GLU A 251 -8.02 -13.97 -15.12
N LEU A 252 -8.69 -14.51 -14.09
CA LEU A 252 -8.60 -15.91 -13.69
C LEU A 252 -9.10 -16.85 -14.78
N GLU A 253 -10.19 -16.52 -15.48
CA GLU A 253 -10.65 -17.36 -16.60
C GLU A 253 -9.57 -17.46 -17.69
N GLU A 254 -9.08 -16.32 -18.18
CA GLU A 254 -8.10 -16.30 -19.28
C GLU A 254 -6.75 -16.97 -18.92
N LEU A 255 -6.26 -16.79 -17.68
CA LEU A 255 -5.01 -17.40 -17.20
C LEU A 255 -5.01 -18.93 -17.27
N HIS A 256 -6.19 -19.56 -17.18
CA HIS A 256 -6.33 -21.02 -16.99
C HIS A 256 -7.08 -21.70 -18.14
N LYS A 257 -7.99 -21.01 -18.85
CA LYS A 257 -8.88 -21.58 -19.87
C LYS A 257 -8.13 -22.06 -21.11
N ARG A 258 -7.20 -21.25 -21.65
CA ARG A 258 -6.32 -21.64 -22.78
C ARG A 258 -5.47 -22.89 -22.50
N ARG A 259 -5.34 -23.28 -21.23
CA ARG A 259 -4.45 -24.33 -20.73
C ARG A 259 -5.20 -25.54 -20.16
N GLY A 260 -6.54 -25.57 -20.28
CA GLY A 260 -7.39 -26.63 -19.74
C GLY A 260 -7.47 -26.69 -18.21
N LEU A 261 -7.03 -25.64 -17.51
CA LEU A 261 -6.98 -25.58 -16.04
C LEU A 261 -8.20 -24.87 -15.41
N TRP A 262 -9.01 -24.18 -16.21
CA TRP A 262 -10.14 -23.39 -15.74
C TRP A 262 -11.29 -24.25 -15.20
N LYS A 263 -11.84 -23.82 -14.06
CA LYS A 263 -13.09 -24.33 -13.49
C LYS A 263 -13.95 -23.12 -13.06
N PRO A 264 -15.28 -23.11 -13.28
CA PRO A 264 -16.12 -21.97 -12.92
C PRO A 264 -16.00 -21.54 -11.45
N ASP A 265 -15.82 -22.48 -10.52
CA ASP A 265 -15.68 -22.21 -9.09
C ASP A 265 -14.42 -21.39 -8.74
N MET A 266 -13.41 -21.34 -9.62
CA MET A 266 -12.25 -20.46 -9.42
C MET A 266 -12.64 -18.98 -9.37
N THR A 267 -13.80 -18.58 -9.92
CA THR A 267 -14.35 -17.22 -9.75
C THR A 267 -14.54 -16.84 -8.28
N LYS A 268 -14.88 -17.81 -7.42
CA LYS A 268 -15.06 -17.64 -5.96
C LYS A 268 -13.73 -17.38 -5.24
N THR A 269 -12.60 -17.70 -5.86
CA THR A 269 -11.27 -17.51 -5.24
C THR A 269 -10.78 -16.07 -5.27
N PHE A 270 -11.47 -15.11 -5.91
CA PHE A 270 -11.04 -13.72 -5.94
C PHE A 270 -11.03 -13.10 -4.53
N LEU A 271 -9.89 -12.53 -4.13
CA LEU A 271 -9.57 -12.06 -2.77
C LEU A 271 -9.53 -13.15 -1.69
N GLU A 272 -9.65 -14.43 -2.06
CA GLU A 272 -9.49 -15.53 -1.11
C GLU A 272 -8.03 -15.79 -0.75
N LYS A 273 -7.83 -16.33 0.46
CA LYS A 273 -6.53 -16.70 1.00
C LYS A 273 -6.27 -18.19 0.77
N GLY A 274 -5.09 -18.54 0.28
CA GLY A 274 -4.67 -19.92 0.07
C GLY A 274 -3.25 -20.22 0.56
N TYR A 275 -2.93 -21.51 0.61
CA TYR A 275 -1.62 -22.05 0.93
C TYR A 275 -1.04 -22.76 -0.28
N VAL A 276 0.21 -22.46 -0.64
CA VAL A 276 0.87 -23.05 -1.80
C VAL A 276 1.45 -24.42 -1.46
N LEU A 277 0.79 -25.49 -1.90
CA LEU A 277 1.27 -26.86 -1.70
C LEU A 277 2.53 -27.18 -2.50
N LYS A 278 2.55 -26.80 -3.78
CA LYS A 278 3.58 -27.23 -4.73
C LYS A 278 3.62 -26.35 -5.97
N ARG A 279 4.79 -26.30 -6.63
CA ARG A 279 5.01 -25.69 -7.93
C ARG A 279 4.96 -26.72 -9.06
N THR A 280 4.34 -26.35 -10.18
CA THR A 280 4.28 -27.20 -11.37
C THR A 280 5.56 -27.06 -12.22
N ASN A 281 5.79 -28.04 -13.10
CA ASN A 281 6.83 -27.96 -14.14
C ASN A 281 6.66 -26.76 -15.09
N THR A 282 5.42 -26.29 -15.28
CA THR A 282 5.10 -25.08 -16.06
C THR A 282 5.32 -23.78 -15.29
N GLY A 283 5.67 -23.85 -14.00
CA GLY A 283 6.01 -22.71 -13.14
C GLY A 283 4.83 -22.06 -12.41
N ASP A 284 3.64 -22.66 -12.51
CA ASP A 284 2.41 -22.32 -11.78
C ASP A 284 2.39 -23.01 -10.41
N PHE A 285 1.34 -22.84 -9.61
CA PHE A 285 1.25 -23.33 -8.24
C PHE A 285 -0.05 -24.05 -7.94
N THR A 286 -0.02 -25.22 -7.29
CA THR A 286 -1.22 -25.82 -6.70
C THR A 286 -1.48 -25.18 -5.34
N VAL A 287 -2.62 -24.50 -5.21
CA VAL A 287 -3.01 -23.71 -4.03
C VAL A 287 -4.28 -24.30 -3.43
N THR A 288 -4.26 -24.54 -2.12
CA THR A 288 -5.43 -24.94 -1.33
C THR A 288 -5.98 -23.73 -0.59
N PHE A 289 -7.29 -23.49 -0.69
CA PHE A 289 -7.92 -22.31 -0.11
C PHE A 289 -8.37 -22.55 1.33
N HIS A 290 -8.21 -21.55 2.21
CA HIS A 290 -8.43 -21.73 3.65
C HIS A 290 -9.90 -22.03 3.98
N ASP A 291 -10.82 -21.29 3.38
CA ASP A 291 -12.23 -21.31 3.77
C ASP A 291 -13.03 -22.41 3.05
N SER A 292 -12.72 -22.68 1.77
CA SER A 292 -13.37 -23.76 1.00
C SER A 292 -12.65 -25.12 1.09
N GLN A 293 -11.38 -25.16 1.49
CA GLN A 293 -10.47 -26.32 1.41
C GLN A 293 -10.29 -26.90 -0.02
N GLU A 294 -10.82 -26.23 -1.05
CA GLU A 294 -10.64 -26.63 -2.44
C GLU A 294 -9.20 -26.36 -2.91
N THR A 295 -8.73 -27.15 -3.88
CA THR A 295 -7.38 -27.02 -4.44
C THR A 295 -7.42 -26.82 -5.96
N PHE A 296 -6.78 -25.74 -6.42
CA PHE A 296 -6.71 -25.35 -7.83
C PHE A 296 -5.26 -25.15 -8.28
N THR A 297 -5.00 -25.30 -9.59
CA THR A 297 -3.69 -24.93 -10.18
C THR A 297 -3.75 -23.48 -10.63
N MET A 298 -3.17 -22.59 -9.83
CA MET A 298 -3.18 -21.15 -10.00
C MET A 298 -1.90 -20.67 -10.69
N ASN A 299 -2.03 -19.85 -11.74
CA ASN A 299 -0.90 -19.17 -12.36
C ASN A 299 -0.27 -18.16 -11.37
N SER A 300 1.06 -18.11 -11.35
CA SER A 300 1.89 -17.19 -10.58
C SER A 300 1.41 -15.72 -10.52
N ALA A 301 0.84 -15.14 -11.59
CA ALA A 301 0.37 -13.74 -11.57
C ALA A 301 -1.06 -13.55 -11.02
N ALA A 302 -1.81 -14.64 -10.76
CA ALA A 302 -3.03 -14.56 -9.97
C ALA A 302 -2.74 -14.37 -8.48
N LEU A 303 -1.54 -14.74 -8.02
CA LEU A 303 -1.17 -14.85 -6.63
C LEU A 303 -0.28 -13.68 -6.18
N ARG A 304 -0.70 -13.00 -5.11
CA ARG A 304 0.14 -12.11 -4.30
C ARG A 304 0.58 -12.88 -3.05
N LYS A 305 1.84 -12.73 -2.62
CA LYS A 305 2.29 -13.39 -1.39
C LYS A 305 1.66 -12.71 -0.17
N ILE A 306 1.19 -13.51 0.78
CA ILE A 306 0.87 -13.09 2.14
C ILE A 306 2.10 -13.39 2.98
N HIS A 307 2.73 -12.36 3.55
CA HIS A 307 3.85 -12.58 4.44
C HIS A 307 3.33 -13.19 5.76
N PRO A 308 3.97 -14.26 6.30
CA PRO A 308 3.47 -14.97 7.49
C PRO A 308 3.49 -14.13 8.78
N LEU A 309 4.18 -12.98 8.76
CA LEU A 309 4.18 -11.98 9.82
C LEU A 309 3.64 -10.64 9.30
N SER A 310 2.89 -9.92 10.14
CA SER A 310 2.48 -8.53 9.88
C SER A 310 3.30 -7.54 10.70
N LEU A 311 3.35 -6.28 10.26
CA LEU A 311 4.00 -5.20 11.02
C LEU A 311 3.25 -4.95 12.33
N GLY A 312 4.00 -4.62 13.38
CA GLY A 312 3.45 -4.43 14.72
C GLY A 312 3.08 -5.72 15.46
N GLN A 313 3.10 -6.88 14.82
CA GLN A 313 2.85 -8.17 15.45
C GLN A 313 3.91 -8.48 16.50
N LEU A 314 3.51 -9.12 17.61
CA LEU A 314 4.46 -9.69 18.56
C LEU A 314 4.94 -11.06 18.08
N VAL A 315 6.25 -11.24 18.09
CA VAL A 315 6.92 -12.48 17.68
C VAL A 315 7.91 -12.92 18.75
N ARG A 316 7.92 -14.22 19.00
CA ARG A 316 8.94 -14.89 19.79
C ARG A 316 10.11 -15.24 18.89
N ILE A 317 11.29 -14.80 19.28
CA ILE A 317 12.56 -15.13 18.64
C ILE A 317 12.96 -16.53 19.11
N SER A 318 13.44 -17.36 18.19
CA SER A 318 13.94 -18.71 18.47
C SER A 318 14.95 -18.73 19.63
N ASP A 319 14.92 -19.80 20.42
CA ASP A 319 15.85 -20.12 21.49
C ASP A 319 17.07 -20.92 21.01
N ASP A 320 16.99 -21.58 19.84
CA ASP A 320 18.15 -22.19 19.17
C ASP A 320 19.09 -21.12 18.60
N ILE A 321 20.07 -20.74 19.42
CA ILE A 321 21.11 -19.77 19.08
C ILE A 321 21.99 -20.20 17.90
N GLU A 322 22.20 -21.49 17.65
CA GLU A 322 23.02 -21.97 16.53
C GLU A 322 22.24 -21.94 15.21
N MET A 323 20.94 -22.26 15.24
CA MET A 323 20.03 -22.02 14.11
C MET A 323 19.95 -20.53 13.77
N VAL A 324 19.78 -19.65 14.77
CA VAL A 324 19.76 -18.20 14.55
C VAL A 324 21.09 -17.72 13.95
N LYS A 325 22.23 -18.06 14.54
CA LYS A 325 23.57 -17.73 13.97
C LYS A 325 23.71 -18.17 12.51
N ARG A 326 23.30 -19.40 12.18
CA ARG A 326 23.39 -19.98 10.84
C ARG A 326 22.51 -19.21 9.86
N LEU A 327 21.26 -18.95 10.21
CA LEU A 327 20.30 -18.23 9.36
C LEU A 327 20.58 -16.72 9.27
N GLN A 328 21.39 -16.17 10.16
CA GLN A 328 21.91 -14.80 10.04
C GLN A 328 23.00 -14.63 8.96
N SER A 329 23.55 -15.73 8.42
CA SER A 329 24.56 -15.68 7.35
C SER A 329 23.96 -15.18 6.03
N GLY A 330 24.17 -13.89 5.73
CA GLY A 330 23.59 -13.18 4.58
C GLY A 330 22.48 -12.19 4.98
N HIS A 331 21.88 -12.37 6.16
CA HIS A 331 20.73 -11.64 6.68
C HIS A 331 21.14 -10.57 7.71
N GLY A 332 22.16 -9.77 7.37
CA GLY A 332 22.77 -8.77 8.26
C GLY A 332 23.84 -9.31 9.22
N GLY A 333 24.00 -10.64 9.34
CA GLY A 333 25.02 -11.27 10.17
C GLY A 333 24.63 -11.45 11.64
N TRP A 334 25.45 -12.19 12.38
CA TRP A 334 25.30 -12.39 13.83
C TRP A 334 26.17 -11.39 14.60
N THR A 335 25.63 -10.77 15.65
CA THR A 335 26.38 -9.91 16.57
C THR A 335 26.25 -10.39 18.01
N ALA A 336 27.25 -10.14 18.85
CA ALA A 336 27.22 -10.56 20.26
C ALA A 336 26.00 -10.01 21.03
N ALA A 337 25.53 -8.81 20.66
CA ALA A 337 24.34 -8.18 21.24
C ALA A 337 23.04 -8.94 20.97
N MET A 338 22.93 -9.68 19.85
CA MET A 338 21.73 -10.47 19.53
C MET A 338 21.50 -11.62 20.51
N LYS A 339 22.52 -12.04 21.28
CA LYS A 339 22.37 -13.05 22.34
C LYS A 339 21.32 -12.65 23.40
N GLN A 340 21.09 -11.35 23.61
CA GLN A 340 20.08 -10.86 24.56
C GLN A 340 18.63 -10.96 24.04
N ALA A 341 18.44 -11.32 22.77
CA ALA A 341 17.15 -11.37 22.09
C ALA A 341 16.62 -12.80 21.88
N ILE A 342 17.52 -13.81 21.92
CA ILE A 342 17.22 -15.24 21.82
C ILE A 342 16.15 -15.66 22.84
N GLY A 343 15.12 -16.40 22.40
CA GLY A 343 13.99 -16.84 23.22
C GLY A 343 13.00 -15.74 23.66
N THR A 344 13.30 -14.45 23.41
CA THR A 344 12.49 -13.32 23.88
C THR A 344 11.35 -12.97 22.91
N VAL A 345 10.33 -12.26 23.41
CA VAL A 345 9.28 -11.67 22.57
C VAL A 345 9.65 -10.23 22.21
N GLY A 346 9.55 -9.88 20.94
CA GLY A 346 9.70 -8.53 20.42
C GLY A 346 8.57 -8.14 19.45
N LYS A 347 8.49 -6.86 19.10
CA LYS A 347 7.53 -6.33 18.12
C LYS A 347 8.18 -6.28 16.75
N VAL A 348 7.54 -6.85 15.72
CA VAL A 348 7.98 -6.67 14.32
C VAL A 348 7.85 -5.19 13.97
N VAL A 349 8.96 -4.55 13.60
CA VAL A 349 9.00 -3.14 13.19
C VAL A 349 9.42 -2.95 11.74
N GLU A 350 9.99 -3.98 11.10
CA GLU A 350 10.33 -3.94 9.68
C GLU A 350 10.29 -5.34 9.04
N ILE A 351 9.95 -5.43 7.74
CA ILE A 351 9.88 -6.67 6.95
C ILE A 351 10.48 -6.39 5.55
N ASP A 352 11.79 -6.59 5.38
CA ASP A 352 12.47 -6.49 4.06
C ASP A 352 12.51 -7.89 3.43
N GLY A 353 11.33 -8.38 3.03
CA GLY A 353 11.11 -9.79 2.68
C GLY A 353 11.46 -10.70 3.85
N SER A 354 12.37 -11.66 3.64
CA SER A 354 12.89 -12.52 4.70
C SER A 354 13.68 -11.82 5.82
N ASP A 355 14.16 -10.57 5.64
CA ASP A 355 14.88 -9.80 6.66
C ASP A 355 13.89 -9.08 7.58
N ILE A 356 13.55 -9.68 8.71
CA ILE A 356 12.57 -9.14 9.67
C ILE A 356 13.29 -8.38 10.77
N HIS A 357 13.05 -7.07 10.88
CA HIS A 357 13.60 -6.31 11.98
C HIS A 357 12.63 -6.34 13.17
N VAL A 358 13.10 -6.90 14.29
CA VAL A 358 12.36 -7.04 15.54
C VAL A 358 12.92 -6.08 16.57
N LYS A 359 12.02 -5.33 17.22
CA LYS A 359 12.33 -4.44 18.34
C LYS A 359 12.04 -5.16 19.65
N ILE A 360 13.07 -5.39 20.46
CA ILE A 360 12.95 -5.99 21.78
C ILE A 360 12.86 -4.93 22.89
N LYS A 361 12.68 -5.36 24.14
CA LYS A 361 12.76 -4.47 25.32
C LYS A 361 14.12 -3.76 25.39
N GLY A 362 14.12 -2.51 25.85
CA GLY A 362 15.32 -1.66 25.85
C GLY A 362 15.61 -0.95 24.51
N ASN A 363 14.62 -0.80 23.63
CA ASN A 363 14.69 -0.08 22.36
C ASN A 363 15.61 -0.67 21.28
N HIS A 364 16.34 -1.75 21.55
CA HIS A 364 17.21 -2.44 20.60
C HIS A 364 16.42 -3.03 19.41
N LYS A 365 16.88 -2.75 18.19
CA LYS A 365 16.37 -3.27 16.91
C LYS A 365 17.39 -4.26 16.35
N PHE A 366 16.97 -5.49 16.08
CA PHE A 366 17.81 -6.53 15.46
C PHE A 366 17.14 -7.08 14.19
N VAL A 367 17.93 -7.53 13.22
CA VAL A 367 17.43 -8.27 12.05
C VAL A 367 17.43 -9.75 12.38
N PHE A 368 16.37 -10.45 11.99
CA PHE A 368 16.27 -11.90 12.02
C PHE A 368 15.71 -12.40 10.70
N ASN A 369 16.29 -13.46 10.15
CA ASN A 369 15.61 -14.24 9.11
C ASN A 369 14.23 -14.72 9.64
N SER A 370 13.18 -14.57 8.84
CA SER A 370 11.77 -14.83 9.24
C SER A 370 11.51 -16.22 9.83
N VAL A 371 12.29 -17.24 9.46
CA VAL A 371 12.17 -18.61 9.99
C VAL A 371 12.54 -18.69 11.49
N ASN A 372 13.27 -17.71 12.03
CA ASN A 372 13.60 -17.63 13.45
C ASN A 372 12.49 -17.02 14.33
N LEU A 373 11.32 -16.70 13.76
CA LEU A 373 10.27 -15.91 14.43
C LEU A 373 8.92 -16.63 14.40
N THR A 374 8.30 -16.80 15.57
CA THR A 374 6.95 -17.38 15.69
C THR A 374 5.95 -16.36 16.26
N PRO A 375 4.72 -16.24 15.71
CA PRO A 375 3.69 -15.35 16.26
C PRO A 375 3.33 -15.65 17.72
N GLU A 376 3.51 -14.68 18.60
CA GLU A 376 3.13 -14.79 20.02
C GLU A 376 1.61 -14.56 20.17
N ARG A 377 0.89 -15.55 20.73
CA ARG A 377 -0.56 -15.47 20.97
C ARG A 377 -0.84 -15.24 22.46
N PHE A 378 -1.45 -14.10 22.81
CA PHE A 378 -1.85 -13.81 24.19
C PHE A 378 -2.93 -14.78 24.70
N ARG A 379 -2.83 -15.13 25.98
CA ARG A 379 -3.98 -15.50 26.83
C ARG A 379 -4.26 -14.32 27.76
N ALA A 380 -5.50 -13.83 27.80
CA ALA A 380 -5.86 -12.68 28.62
C ALA A 380 -6.05 -13.05 30.10
N PRO A 381 -5.50 -12.27 31.06
CA PRO A 381 -5.96 -12.25 32.45
C PRO A 381 -7.30 -11.50 32.56
N LYS A 382 -8.02 -11.70 33.68
CA LYS A 382 -9.19 -10.88 34.02
C LYS A 382 -8.78 -9.55 34.69
N PRO A 383 -9.52 -8.46 34.45
CA PRO A 383 -9.37 -7.19 35.17
C PRO A 383 -10.36 -7.02 36.35
N GLU A 384 -10.07 -6.00 37.16
CA GLU A 384 -10.93 -5.35 38.18
C GLU A 384 -10.50 -3.86 38.24
N TYR A 385 -11.44 -2.89 38.29
CA TYR A 385 -11.16 -1.43 38.29
C TYR A 385 -10.98 -0.84 39.72
N GLU A 386 -10.77 0.47 39.95
CA GLU A 386 -11.71 1.59 39.76
C GLU A 386 -11.01 2.98 39.75
N ASN A 387 -11.71 4.02 39.26
CA ASN A 387 -11.46 5.47 39.45
C ASN A 387 -10.19 6.16 38.87
N PHE A 388 -10.33 6.64 37.62
CA PHE A 388 -9.91 8.01 37.23
C PHE A 388 -10.71 9.07 38.07
N ASP A 389 -10.39 10.37 38.19
CA ASP A 389 -9.53 11.24 37.36
C ASP A 389 -8.82 12.36 38.19
N GLU A 390 -7.90 12.00 39.08
CA GLU A 390 -6.95 12.98 39.69
C GLU A 390 -5.52 12.84 39.11
N HIS A 391 -5.29 11.80 38.31
CA HIS A 391 -3.95 11.26 38.04
C HIS A 391 -3.17 11.91 36.87
N LEU A 392 -3.84 12.67 35.98
CA LEU A 392 -3.26 13.15 34.72
C LEU A 392 -2.02 14.07 34.88
N ARG A 393 -1.73 14.60 36.08
CA ARG A 393 -0.54 15.42 36.36
C ARG A 393 0.72 14.63 36.73
N GLY A 394 0.61 13.32 36.96
CA GLY A 394 1.71 12.46 37.44
C GLY A 394 2.23 11.41 36.45
N LEU A 395 1.68 11.33 35.23
CA LEU A 395 1.88 10.17 34.36
C LEU A 395 3.28 10.08 33.71
N PRO A 396 3.84 8.86 33.53
CA PRO A 396 5.08 8.66 32.78
C PRO A 396 4.97 9.08 31.31
N ARG A 397 6.11 9.45 30.70
CA ARG A 397 6.21 9.86 29.28
C ARG A 397 5.64 8.88 28.25
N ALA A 398 5.39 7.63 28.62
CA ALA A 398 4.73 6.63 27.77
C ALA A 398 3.25 6.95 27.48
N MET A 399 2.59 7.80 28.29
CA MET A 399 1.20 8.24 28.10
C MET A 399 1.11 9.66 27.51
N GLN A 400 2.15 10.08 26.78
CA GLN A 400 2.19 11.32 26.00
C GLN A 400 2.21 11.02 24.48
N ASP A 401 1.85 9.79 24.09
CA ASP A 401 1.83 9.35 22.70
C ASP A 401 0.53 9.80 21.99
N PRO A 402 0.58 10.40 20.78
CA PRO A 402 -0.60 10.90 20.07
C PRO A 402 -1.82 9.96 19.93
N GLU A 403 -1.63 8.63 19.90
CA GLU A 403 -2.73 7.65 19.90
C GLU A 403 -3.67 7.82 21.11
N TRP A 404 -3.16 8.35 22.23
CA TRP A 404 -3.95 8.69 23.42
C TRP A 404 -4.67 10.06 23.29
N SER A 405 -4.15 10.97 22.45
CA SER A 405 -4.72 12.31 22.25
C SER A 405 -6.05 12.27 21.52
N ILE A 406 -6.23 11.38 20.54
CA ILE A 406 -7.51 11.23 19.83
C ILE A 406 -8.59 10.66 20.76
N MET A 407 -8.22 9.72 21.65
CA MET A 407 -9.15 9.14 22.63
C MET A 407 -9.64 10.19 23.64
N ILE A 408 -8.73 11.02 24.19
CA ILE A 408 -9.10 12.14 25.09
C ILE A 408 -10.05 13.13 24.39
N HIS A 409 -9.84 13.45 23.11
CA HIS A 409 -10.71 14.39 22.40
C HIS A 409 -12.04 13.78 21.93
N ALA A 410 -12.09 12.47 21.68
CA ALA A 410 -13.34 11.73 21.52
C ALA A 410 -14.18 11.73 22.81
N GLU A 411 -13.54 11.43 23.94
CA GLU A 411 -14.17 11.43 25.26
C GLU A 411 -14.64 12.83 25.71
N ALA A 412 -13.93 13.89 25.29
CA ALA A 412 -14.23 15.29 25.64
C ALA A 412 -15.11 16.03 24.60
N GLY A 413 -15.48 15.41 23.48
CA GLY A 413 -16.35 16.01 22.47
C GLY A 413 -15.71 17.14 21.64
N ASP A 414 -14.38 17.24 21.62
CA ASP A 414 -13.68 18.39 21.04
C ASP A 414 -13.50 18.27 19.51
N ILE A 415 -14.60 18.49 18.79
CA ILE A 415 -14.68 18.44 17.31
C ILE A 415 -13.55 19.26 16.66
N ASN A 416 -13.30 20.47 17.16
CA ASN A 416 -12.29 21.38 16.60
C ASN A 416 -10.85 20.86 16.73
N LYS A 417 -10.54 20.08 17.77
CA LYS A 417 -9.27 19.36 17.86
C LYS A 417 -9.31 18.06 17.07
N MET A 418 -10.45 17.36 17.05
CA MET A 418 -10.63 16.10 16.33
C MET A 418 -10.41 16.26 14.82
N GLU A 419 -11.06 17.24 14.18
CA GLU A 419 -10.86 17.55 12.76
C GLU A 419 -9.41 17.88 12.44
N ARG A 420 -8.73 18.64 13.30
CA ARG A 420 -7.31 18.99 13.13
C ARG A 420 -6.40 17.78 13.29
N ILE A 421 -6.75 16.84 14.16
CA ILE A 421 -6.05 15.57 14.33
C ILE A 421 -6.27 14.68 13.11
N LEU A 422 -7.52 14.48 12.67
CA LEU A 422 -7.86 13.66 11.51
C LEU A 422 -7.37 14.24 10.19
N ALA A 423 -7.21 15.57 10.08
CA ALA A 423 -6.59 16.23 8.93
C ALA A 423 -5.05 16.04 8.86
N ILE A 424 -4.40 15.68 9.97
CA ILE A 424 -2.95 15.39 10.04
C ILE A 424 -2.72 13.86 10.03
N HIS A 425 -3.63 13.10 10.62
CA HIS A 425 -3.62 11.64 10.79
C HIS A 425 -4.98 11.03 10.42
N PRO A 426 -5.35 10.98 9.12
CA PRO A 426 -6.61 10.36 8.68
C PRO A 426 -6.71 8.89 9.11
N GLU A 427 -5.58 8.20 9.23
CA GLU A 427 -5.50 6.80 9.66
C GLU A 427 -6.10 6.55 11.05
N TRP A 428 -6.18 7.55 11.93
CA TRP A 428 -6.77 7.38 13.26
C TRP A 428 -8.31 7.43 13.28
N GLY A 429 -8.96 7.83 12.17
CA GLY A 429 -10.39 7.56 11.98
C GLY A 429 -10.69 6.06 11.98
N HIS A 430 -9.74 5.23 11.55
CA HIS A 430 -9.83 3.78 11.50
C HIS A 430 -9.26 3.06 12.76
N CYS A 431 -8.94 3.78 13.85
CA CYS A 431 -8.23 3.20 15.01
C CYS A 431 -9.06 2.15 15.78
N ASN A 432 -8.85 0.87 15.46
CA ASN A 432 -9.33 -0.28 16.25
C ASN A 432 -8.43 -0.50 17.48
N VAL A 433 -8.69 0.24 18.57
CA VAL A 433 -7.89 0.22 19.81
C VAL A 433 -8.28 -0.95 20.75
N ASN A 434 -8.29 -2.18 20.24
CA ASN A 434 -8.46 -3.40 21.06
C ASN A 434 -7.14 -3.85 21.74
N ALA A 435 -6.25 -2.92 22.07
CA ALA A 435 -4.95 -3.17 22.67
C ALA A 435 -4.82 -2.45 24.02
N VAL A 436 -5.21 -3.11 25.11
CA VAL A 436 -5.17 -2.54 26.48
C VAL A 436 -3.94 -3.04 27.25
N PRO A 437 -2.98 -2.16 27.61
CA PRO A 437 -1.99 -2.43 28.64
C PRO A 437 -2.58 -2.08 30.02
N VAL A 438 -2.88 -3.10 30.82
CA VAL A 438 -3.17 -3.11 32.28
C VAL A 438 -3.37 -1.73 32.94
N GLY A 439 -4.62 -1.36 33.26
CA GLY A 439 -4.91 -0.27 34.20
C GLY A 439 -6.23 0.50 33.99
N THR A 440 -6.89 0.37 32.83
CA THR A 440 -8.08 1.15 32.47
C THR A 440 -9.16 0.27 31.88
N ASP A 441 -10.38 0.35 32.41
CA ASP A 441 -11.44 -0.68 32.25
C ASP A 441 -12.39 -0.42 31.05
N PHE A 442 -11.96 0.40 30.09
CA PHE A 442 -12.75 0.79 28.90
C PHE A 442 -11.95 0.66 27.59
N GLY A 443 -11.98 -0.53 26.99
CA GLY A 443 -11.37 -0.85 25.69
C GLY A 443 -12.20 -0.36 24.50
N TYR A 444 -12.57 0.92 24.48
CA TYR A 444 -13.34 1.53 23.40
C TYR A 444 -12.45 2.04 22.26
N CYS A 445 -13.03 2.19 21.06
CA CYS A 445 -12.47 3.00 19.97
C CYS A 445 -13.03 4.44 20.04
N PRO A 446 -12.48 5.42 19.28
CA PRO A 446 -12.99 6.80 19.27
C PRO A 446 -14.49 6.90 18.95
N LEU A 447 -14.99 6.05 18.04
CA LEU A 447 -16.41 5.99 17.65
C LEU A 447 -17.29 5.49 18.81
N ALA A 448 -16.86 4.43 19.49
CA ALA A 448 -17.56 3.91 20.66
C ALA A 448 -17.61 4.93 21.82
N LEU A 449 -16.53 5.71 22.03
CA LEU A 449 -16.53 6.83 23.00
C LEU A 449 -17.51 7.94 22.61
N ALA A 450 -17.52 8.36 21.33
CA ALA A 450 -18.43 9.40 20.85
C ALA A 450 -19.91 8.97 21.00
N ILE A 451 -20.22 7.69 20.72
CA ILE A 451 -21.56 7.12 20.94
C ILE A 451 -21.90 7.02 22.44
N ALA A 452 -20.96 6.53 23.27
CA ALA A 452 -21.15 6.37 24.71
C ALA A 452 -21.27 7.70 25.49
N ARG A 453 -20.87 8.83 24.89
CA ARG A 453 -21.00 10.18 25.44
C ARG A 453 -22.02 11.05 24.71
N GLU A 454 -22.84 10.47 23.82
CA GLU A 454 -23.86 11.19 23.03
C GLU A 454 -23.30 12.37 22.20
N HIS A 455 -22.02 12.28 21.79
CA HIS A 455 -21.35 13.30 20.98
C HIS A 455 -21.69 13.14 19.49
N PHE A 456 -22.96 13.31 19.11
CA PHE A 456 -23.48 12.96 17.79
C PHE A 456 -22.70 13.58 16.62
N HIS A 457 -22.40 14.89 16.66
CA HIS A 457 -21.63 15.54 15.59
C HIS A 457 -20.20 14.95 15.44
N LEU A 458 -19.64 14.40 16.52
CA LEU A 458 -18.35 13.73 16.49
C LEU A 458 -18.44 12.28 15.95
N VAL A 459 -19.58 11.62 16.11
CA VAL A 459 -19.91 10.36 15.45
C VAL A 459 -19.95 10.57 13.93
N ASP A 460 -20.62 11.62 13.47
CA ASP A 460 -20.71 11.98 12.05
C ASP A 460 -19.30 12.23 11.46
N VAL A 461 -18.49 13.09 12.09
CA VAL A 461 -17.10 13.36 11.69
C VAL A 461 -16.24 12.09 11.65
N LEU A 462 -16.39 11.19 12.64
CA LEU A 462 -15.64 9.92 12.66
C LEU A 462 -16.06 8.96 11.55
N VAL A 463 -17.35 8.87 11.24
CA VAL A 463 -17.87 8.02 10.16
C VAL A 463 -17.47 8.57 8.78
N GLU A 464 -17.45 9.89 8.57
CA GLU A 464 -16.92 10.49 7.35
C GLU A 464 -15.42 10.21 7.14
N HIS A 465 -14.66 10.16 8.24
CA HIS A 465 -13.24 9.73 8.25
C HIS A 465 -13.08 8.20 8.29
N GLY A 466 -14.16 7.45 8.09
CA GLY A 466 -14.13 6.02 7.81
C GLY A 466 -14.00 5.11 9.04
N ALA A 467 -14.45 5.53 10.21
CA ALA A 467 -14.61 4.65 11.36
C ALA A 467 -15.60 3.50 11.04
N ASP A 468 -15.18 2.25 11.21
CA ASP A 468 -16.03 1.08 10.91
C ASP A 468 -17.08 0.87 12.01
N VAL A 469 -18.32 1.25 11.69
CA VAL A 469 -19.50 1.14 12.55
C VAL A 469 -19.82 -0.29 12.98
N ASN A 470 -19.31 -1.30 12.26
CA ASN A 470 -19.61 -2.72 12.49
C ASN A 470 -18.61 -3.40 13.45
N LEU A 471 -17.49 -2.75 13.79
CA LEU A 471 -16.53 -3.32 14.74
C LEU A 471 -17.19 -3.48 16.13
N PRO A 472 -17.08 -4.66 16.76
CA PRO A 472 -17.48 -4.84 18.15
C PRO A 472 -16.45 -4.23 19.11
N ASP A 473 -16.93 -3.73 20.24
CA ASP A 473 -16.10 -3.34 21.40
C ASP A 473 -15.48 -4.57 22.10
N CYS A 474 -14.67 -4.31 23.13
CA CYS A 474 -14.09 -5.36 23.98
C CYS A 474 -15.12 -6.26 24.70
N SER A 475 -16.41 -5.91 24.66
CA SER A 475 -17.54 -6.63 25.24
C SER A 475 -18.36 -7.41 24.20
N GLY A 476 -18.08 -7.24 22.90
CA GLY A 476 -18.82 -7.84 21.79
C GLY A 476 -19.95 -6.98 21.19
N ASN A 477 -20.15 -5.75 21.66
CA ASN A 477 -21.20 -4.84 21.18
C ASN A 477 -20.74 -4.03 19.96
N THR A 478 -21.50 -4.05 18.87
CA THR A 478 -21.32 -3.12 17.74
C THR A 478 -21.75 -1.70 18.10
N SER A 479 -21.34 -0.70 17.30
CA SER A 479 -21.74 0.71 17.47
C SER A 479 -23.26 0.91 17.62
N LEU A 480 -24.06 0.11 16.88
CA LEU A 480 -25.53 0.14 16.98
C LEU A 480 -26.04 -0.39 18.34
N GLN A 481 -25.44 -1.47 18.85
CA GLN A 481 -25.80 -2.03 20.15
C GLN A 481 -25.39 -1.11 21.29
N LEU A 482 -24.24 -0.43 21.17
CA LEU A 482 -23.83 0.62 22.10
C LEU A 482 -24.83 1.79 22.11
N ALA A 483 -25.22 2.32 20.94
CA ALA A 483 -26.19 3.41 20.85
C ALA A 483 -27.56 3.04 21.47
N VAL A 484 -28.03 1.81 21.25
CA VAL A 484 -29.26 1.28 21.85
C VAL A 484 -29.13 1.17 23.37
N ASN A 485 -28.02 0.63 23.89
CA ASN A 485 -27.78 0.50 25.33
C ASN A 485 -27.73 1.88 26.01
N VAL A 486 -27.00 2.85 25.43
CA VAL A 486 -26.91 4.24 25.91
C VAL A 486 -28.30 4.87 26.00
N HIS A 487 -29.11 4.78 24.94
CA HIS A 487 -30.47 5.30 24.90
C HIS A 487 -31.38 4.68 25.98
N PHE A 488 -31.24 3.39 26.28
CA PHE A 488 -32.01 2.74 27.35
C PHE A 488 -31.49 3.06 28.77
N SER A 489 -30.21 3.38 28.95
CA SER A 489 -29.64 3.72 30.26
C SER A 489 -29.67 5.21 30.62
N GLY A 490 -29.59 6.11 29.63
CA GLY A 490 -29.48 7.56 29.86
C GLY A 490 -30.79 8.24 30.31
N GLY A 491 -31.94 7.63 30.01
CA GLY A 491 -33.27 8.04 30.48
C GLY A 491 -33.80 9.39 29.97
N GLN A 492 -32.98 10.18 29.26
CA GLN A 492 -33.39 11.43 28.62
C GLN A 492 -33.97 11.17 27.23
N LYS A 493 -34.95 11.99 26.81
CA LYS A 493 -35.28 12.09 25.38
C LYS A 493 -34.14 12.79 24.67
N MET A 494 -33.70 12.19 23.55
CA MET A 494 -32.69 12.74 22.65
C MET A 494 -32.99 14.23 22.37
N LYS A 495 -32.04 15.10 22.74
CA LYS A 495 -32.13 16.54 22.46
C LYS A 495 -31.67 16.77 21.03
N GLU A 496 -32.48 17.45 20.24
CA GLU A 496 -32.09 17.82 18.90
C GLU A 496 -31.06 18.96 18.97
N GLU A 497 -29.81 18.67 18.64
CA GLU A 497 -28.79 19.70 18.48
C GLU A 497 -29.09 20.58 17.25
N PRO A 498 -28.67 21.86 17.23
CA PRO A 498 -28.99 22.77 16.12
C PRO A 498 -28.60 22.23 14.73
N TYR A 499 -27.46 21.54 14.64
CA TYR A 499 -26.98 20.97 13.37
C TYR A 499 -27.91 19.87 12.83
N MET A 500 -28.56 19.08 13.70
CA MET A 500 -29.55 18.07 13.31
C MET A 500 -30.77 18.70 12.62
N ALA A 501 -31.16 19.92 13.03
CA ALA A 501 -32.22 20.66 12.35
C ALA A 501 -31.78 21.15 10.96
N GLU A 502 -30.57 21.70 10.84
CA GLU A 502 -30.00 22.15 9.57
C GLU A 502 -29.83 21.01 8.56
N GLU A 503 -29.33 19.85 9.00
CA GLU A 503 -29.10 18.70 8.13
C GLU A 503 -30.42 18.09 7.63
N ARG A 504 -31.46 18.05 8.46
CA ARG A 504 -32.82 17.63 8.02
C ARG A 504 -33.42 18.62 7.03
N HIS A 505 -33.19 19.93 7.20
CA HIS A 505 -33.58 20.91 6.18
C HIS A 505 -32.82 20.70 4.86
N ARG A 506 -31.53 20.35 4.91
CA ARG A 506 -30.71 20.03 3.72
C ARG A 506 -31.22 18.79 3.00
N GLN A 507 -31.38 17.66 3.69
CA GLN A 507 -31.91 16.41 3.14
C GLN A 507 -33.34 16.57 2.58
N THR A 508 -34.18 17.39 3.22
CA THR A 508 -35.53 17.70 2.72
C THR A 508 -35.46 18.51 1.42
N ALA A 509 -34.53 19.45 1.30
CA ALA A 509 -34.33 20.22 0.08
C ALA A 509 -33.80 19.38 -1.09
N GLU A 510 -32.84 18.48 -0.85
CA GLU A 510 -32.33 17.55 -1.87
C GLU A 510 -33.43 16.61 -2.39
N ARG A 511 -34.24 16.05 -1.49
CA ARG A 511 -35.35 15.14 -1.82
C ARG A 511 -36.47 15.80 -2.64
N ILE A 512 -36.54 17.13 -2.65
CA ILE A 512 -37.46 17.92 -3.49
C ILE A 512 -36.89 18.16 -4.90
N GLN A 513 -35.56 18.05 -5.08
CA GLN A 513 -34.90 18.25 -6.39
C GLN A 513 -34.79 16.98 -7.23
N THR A 514 -34.96 15.79 -6.65
CA THR A 514 -34.94 14.51 -7.36
C THR A 514 -36.36 14.06 -7.77
N PRO A 515 -36.77 14.15 -9.05
CA PRO A 515 -38.04 13.59 -9.50
C PRO A 515 -38.00 12.05 -9.46
N PRO A 516 -39.12 11.37 -9.15
CA PRO A 516 -39.15 9.91 -9.08
C PRO A 516 -39.02 9.27 -10.47
N THR A 517 -37.95 8.50 -10.68
CA THR A 517 -37.82 7.61 -11.83
C THR A 517 -38.64 6.34 -11.61
N TYR A 518 -39.77 6.21 -12.30
CA TYR A 518 -40.47 4.94 -12.44
C TYR A 518 -39.80 4.09 -13.53
N PRO A 519 -39.60 2.77 -13.32
CA PRO A 519 -39.19 1.85 -14.38
C PRO A 519 -40.40 1.43 -15.23
N ASP A 520 -40.20 1.39 -16.55
CA ASP A 520 -41.06 0.71 -17.54
C ASP A 520 -40.65 -0.78 -17.69
#